data_AF-A0A6B1BTM4-F1
#
_entry.id   AF-A0A6B1BTM4-F1
#
_cell.length_a   1.000
_cell.length_b   1.000
_cell.length_c   1.000
_cell.angle_alpha   90.00
_cell.angle_beta   90.00
_cell.angle_gamma   90.00
#
_symmetry.space_group_name_H-M   'P 1'
#
loop_
_entity.id
_entity.type
_entity.pdbx_description
1 polymer ?
#
loop_
_entity_poly.entity_id
_entity_poly.type
_entity_poly.pdbx_seq_one_letter_code
_entity_poly.pdbx_strand_id
1 'polypeptide(L)' 'MAATIQLAPEAEKRIDSLVARTGRSKDFFLGEIIKRGVEDVEDYYLAADLLEGVRKGTEAVYSDAEVRRELDLS' A
#
# COMPACT_ATOMS: atom_id res chain seq x y z
N MET A 1 -7.90 -14.67 -16.00
CA MET A 1 -6.69 -15.31 -15.45
C MET A 1 -7.06 -15.87 -14.08
N ALA A 2 -6.58 -17.05 -13.70
CA ALA A 2 -6.85 -17.65 -12.40
C ALA A 2 -5.52 -17.98 -11.73
N ALA A 3 -5.41 -17.70 -10.43
CA ALA A 3 -4.24 -17.99 -9.63
C ALA A 3 -4.68 -18.76 -8.37
N THR A 4 -3.91 -19.77 -7.99
CA THR A 4 -4.09 -20.50 -6.74
C THR A 4 -3.04 -20.01 -5.76
N ILE A 5 -3.49 -19.55 -4.59
CA ILE A 5 -2.61 -19.08 -3.51
C ILE A 5 -2.83 -19.94 -2.27
N GLN A 6 -1.74 -20.23 -1.55
CA GLN A 6 -1.79 -20.90 -0.26
C GLN A 6 -1.77 -19.82 0.83
N LEU A 7 -2.76 -19.85 1.72
CA LEU A 7 -2.85 -18.91 2.83
C LEU A 7 -2.30 -19.54 4.10
N ALA A 8 -1.65 -18.72 4.92
CA ALA A 8 -1.35 -19.11 6.29
C ALA A 8 -2.66 -19.37 7.06
N PRO A 9 -2.73 -20.38 7.95
CA PRO A 9 -3.95 -20.73 8.68
C PRO A 9 -4.59 -19.54 9.41
N GLU A 10 -3.77 -18.63 9.93
CA GLU A 10 -4.22 -17.42 10.63
C GLU A 10 -4.91 -16.43 9.68
N ALA A 11 -4.41 -16.29 8.46
CA ALA A 11 -4.99 -15.43 7.44
C ALA A 11 -6.34 -15.97 6.97
N GLU A 12 -6.42 -17.27 6.72
CA GLU A 12 -7.68 -17.93 6.34
C GLU A 12 -8.74 -17.74 7.44
N LYS A 13 -8.39 -17.98 8.70
CA LYS A 13 -9.30 -17.79 9.84
C LYS A 13 -9.83 -16.35 9.94
N ARG A 14 -8.99 -15.35 9.65
CA ARG A 14 -9.40 -13.94 9.63
C ARG A 14 -10.39 -13.66 8.51
N ILE A 15 -10.15 -14.20 7.30
CA ILE A 15 -11.07 -14.05 6.16
C ILE A 15 -12.40 -14.75 6.46
N ASP A 16 -12.39 -15.95 7.04
CA ASP A 16 -13.60 -16.67 7.44
C ASP A 16 -14.45 -15.86 8.41
N SER A 17 -13.81 -15.19 9.39
CA SER A 17 -14.51 -14.30 10.31
C SER A 17 -15.14 -13.11 9.59
N LEU A 18 -14.47 -12.52 8.60
CA LEU A 18 -15.02 -11.42 7.80
C LEU A 18 -16.21 -11.86 6.95
N VAL A 19 -16.12 -13.04 6.33
CA VAL A 19 -17.23 -13.67 5.59
C VAL A 19 -18.43 -13.86 6.51
N ALA A 20 -18.23 -14.49 7.67
CA ALA A 20 -19.30 -14.75 8.64
C ALA A 20 -19.97 -13.46 9.15
N ARG A 21 -19.20 -12.38 9.31
CA ARG A 21 -19.72 -11.10 9.82
C ARG A 21 -20.43 -10.25 8.78
N THR A 22 -20.06 -10.35 7.51
CA THR A 22 -20.50 -9.42 6.46
C THR A 22 -21.42 -10.07 5.42
N GLY A 23 -21.43 -11.40 5.34
CA GLY A 23 -22.13 -12.15 4.29
C GLY A 23 -21.48 -12.05 2.90
N ARG A 24 -20.32 -11.41 2.78
CA ARG A 24 -19.55 -11.34 1.52
C ARG A 24 -18.74 -12.61 1.31
N SER A 25 -18.47 -12.98 0.05
CA SER A 25 -17.70 -14.19 -0.29
C SER A 25 -16.21 -14.05 0.04
N LYS A 26 -15.51 -15.17 0.16
CA LYS A 26 -14.03 -15.19 0.28
C LYS A 26 -13.38 -14.48 -0.90
N ASP A 27 -13.84 -14.74 -2.12
CA ASP A 27 -13.31 -14.15 -3.35
C ASP A 27 -13.39 -12.62 -3.34
N PHE A 28 -14.45 -12.04 -2.78
CA PHE A 28 -14.57 -10.60 -2.61
C PHE A 28 -13.44 -10.05 -1.74
N PHE A 29 -13.21 -10.66 -0.57
CA PHE A 29 -12.15 -10.21 0.34
C PHE A 29 -10.75 -10.41 -0.23
N LEU A 30 -10.51 -11.54 -0.90
CA LEU A 30 -9.23 -11.80 -1.56
C LEU A 30 -8.97 -10.78 -2.67
N GLY A 31 -9.99 -10.44 -3.48
CA GLY A 31 -9.89 -9.40 -4.49
C GLY A 31 -9.54 -8.03 -3.90
N GLU A 32 -10.23 -7.62 -2.83
CA GLU A 32 -9.96 -6.35 -2.15
C GLU A 32 -8.55 -6.30 -1.52
N ILE A 33 -8.10 -7.40 -0.90
CA ILE A 33 -6.77 -7.49 -0.30
C ILE A 33 -5.69 -7.42 -1.38
N ILE A 34 -5.86 -8.14 -2.49
CA ILE A 34 -4.91 -8.10 -3.61
C ILE A 34 -4.85 -6.69 -4.20
N LYS A 35 -6.01 -6.05 -4.43
CA LYS A 35 -6.06 -4.70 -4.97
C LYS A 35 -5.28 -3.71 -4.09
N ARG A 36 -5.56 -3.71 -2.78
CA ARG A 36 -4.84 -2.84 -1.84
C ARG A 36 -3.35 -3.19 -1.74
N GLY A 37 -3.01 -4.47 -1.77
CA GLY A 37 -1.62 -4.90 -1.75
C GLY A 37 -0.84 -4.46 -2.99
N VAL A 38 -1.49 -4.37 -4.16
CA VAL A 38 -0.89 -3.79 -5.36
C VAL A 38 -0.66 -2.30 -5.17
N GLU A 39 -1.66 -1.56 -4.70
CA GLU A 39 -1.53 -0.12 -4.39
C GLU A 39 -0.36 0.14 -3.41
N ASP A 40 -0.29 -0.63 -2.31
CA ASP A 40 0.78 -0.52 -1.31
C ASP A 40 2.18 -0.81 -1.90
N VAL A 41 2.28 -1.79 -2.82
CA VAL A 41 3.54 -2.16 -3.47
C VAL A 41 3.96 -1.09 -4.49
N GLU A 42 3.02 -0.57 -5.27
CA GLU A 42 3.27 0.52 -6.21
C GLU A 42 3.76 1.76 -5.47
N ASP A 43 3.12 2.13 -4.36
CA ASP A 43 3.56 3.25 -3.50
C ASP A 43 4.97 3.01 -2.94
N TYR A 44 5.29 1.79 -2.50
CA TYR A 44 6.61 1.45 -2.00
C TYR A 44 7.70 1.62 -3.07
N TYR A 45 7.47 1.14 -4.29
CA TYR A 45 8.45 1.25 -5.36
C TYR A 45 8.60 2.70 -5.85
N LEU A 46 7.51 3.47 -5.93
CA LEU A 46 7.58 4.90 -6.21
C LEU A 46 8.42 5.66 -5.17
N ALA A 47 8.27 5.33 -3.89
CA ALA A 47 9.08 5.93 -2.83
C ALA A 47 10.56 5.51 -2.90
N ALA A 48 10.84 4.25 -3.25
CA ALA A 48 12.20 3.74 -3.39
C ALA A 48 12.94 4.41 -4.56
N ASP A 49 12.27 4.56 -5.70
CA ASP A 49 12.81 5.25 -6.88
C ASP A 49 13.05 6.74 -6.59
N LEU A 50 12.11 7.40 -5.90
CA LEU A 50 12.25 8.78 -5.46
C LEU A 50 13.47 8.95 -4.53
N LEU A 51 13.67 8.04 -3.57
CA LEU A 51 14.82 8.07 -2.66
C LEU A 51 16.14 7.91 -3.42
N GLU A 52 16.18 7.07 -4.46
CA GLU A 52 17.35 6.94 -5.31
C GLU A 52 17.64 8.22 -6.09
N GLY A 53 16.59 8.87 -6.61
CA GLY A 53 16.71 10.17 -7.29
C GLY A 53 17.21 11.28 -6.37
N VAL A 54 16.76 11.34 -5.12
CA VAL A 54 17.30 12.25 -4.09
C VAL A 54 18.79 11.98 -3.85
N ARG A 55 19.20 10.70 -3.72
CA ARG A 55 20.61 10.33 -3.56
C ARG A 55 21.48 10.70 -4.77
N LYS A 56 20.92 10.63 -5.98
CA LYS A 56 21.58 11.03 -7.23
C LYS A 56 21.53 12.55 -7.48
N GLY A 57 20.79 13.31 -6.67
CA GLY A 57 20.60 14.76 -6.84
C GLY A 57 19.74 15.13 -8.04
N THR A 58 18.93 14.20 -8.55
CA THR A 58 18.03 14.43 -9.70
C THR A 58 16.62 14.86 -9.27
N GLU A 59 16.31 14.74 -7.98
CA GLU A 59 15.02 15.12 -7.40
C GLU A 59 15.12 16.43 -6.64
N ALA A 60 14.05 17.22 -6.65
CA ALA A 60 13.96 18.45 -5.87
C ALA A 60 13.90 18.12 -4.37
N VAL A 61 14.73 18.79 -3.57
CA VAL A 61 14.74 18.67 -2.11
C VAL A 61 14.50 20.05 -1.52
N TYR A 62 13.61 20.12 -0.54
CA TYR A 62 13.22 21.35 0.13
C TYR A 62 13.68 21.31 1.59
N SER A 63 14.13 22.46 2.10
CA SER A 63 14.42 22.65 3.52
C SER A 63 13.13 22.76 4.34
N ASP A 64 13.22 22.49 5.64
CA ASP A 64 12.10 22.66 6.59
C ASP A 64 11.49 24.07 6.52
N ALA A 65 12.33 25.11 6.37
CA ALA A 65 11.88 26.48 6.25
C ALA A 65 11.07 26.75 4.96
N GLU A 66 11.49 26.17 3.83
CA GLU A 66 10.77 26.28 2.56
C GLU A 66 9.40 25.61 2.64
N VAL A 67 9.34 24.38 3.18
CA VAL A 67 8.09 23.63 3.34
C VAL A 67 7.11 24.33 4.28
N ARG A 68 7.57 24.84 5.42
CA ARG A 68 6.72 25.56 6.38
C ARG A 68 6.13 26.84 5.79
N ARG A 69 6.89 27.52 4.93
CA ARG A 69 6.44 28.73 4.24
C ARG A 69 5.40 28.41 3.17
N GLU A 70 5.59 27.34 2.40
CA GLU A 70 4.63 26.96 1.36
C GLU A 70 3.32 26.39 1.89
N LEU A 71 3.37 25.69 3.03
CA LEU A 71 2.20 25.06 3.64
C LEU A 71 1.49 25.92 4.69
N ASP A 72 1.89 27.19 4.86
CA ASP A 72 1.38 28.11 5.89
C ASP A 72 1.42 27.51 7.32
N LEU A 73 2.49 26.76 7.62
CA LEU A 73 2.71 26.11 8.92
C LEU A 73 3.61 26.95 9.85
N SER A 74 3.71 28.25 9.58
CA SER A 74 4.66 29.21 10.20
C SER A 74 4.05 29.96 11.38
#